data_AF-A0A5D0SP54-F1
#
_entry.id   AF-A0A5D0SP54-F1
#
_cell.length_a   1.000
_cell.length_b   1.000
_cell.length_c   1.000
_cell.angle_alpha   90.00
_cell.angle_beta   90.00
_cell.angle_gamma   90.00
#
_symmetry.space_group_name_H-M   'P 1'
#
loop_
_entity.id
_entity.type
_entity.pdbx_description
1 polymer ?
#
loop_
_entity_poly.entity_id
_entity_poly.type
_entity_poly.pdbx_seq_one_letter_code
_entity_poly.pdbx_strand_id
1 'polypeptide(L)'
;MTETQFAESTETTVAAAVAEFEAAWNDPRTTSIELPPVDVNRTLAERYEVDPPTRMTGAQVWDMEVRKAWDPLAYIPYVVSEGESWATTDLPDGRRHLRSSIQRAWLSEERGRVLEDVFTDLAARRVIFLGRPRLTGPHGETLLADPYQPLFHVEHAVGGTEDEPVNLWRIVVLTESVDARYAAEFAKAAAAGSLPGFLEIYLARDLGVTLRRR
;
A
#
# COMPACT_ATOMS: atom_id res chain seq x y z
N MET A 1 -13.99 -1.15 -32.13
CA MET A 1 -13.89 -1.70 -30.77
C MET A 1 -12.69 -2.61 -30.78
N THR A 2 -11.54 -2.08 -30.37
CA THR A 2 -10.28 -2.82 -30.31
C THR A 2 -10.14 -3.33 -28.89
N GLU A 3 -10.32 -4.64 -28.71
CA GLU A 3 -9.92 -5.34 -27.50
C GLU A 3 -8.43 -5.12 -27.30
N THR A 4 -8.08 -4.35 -26.27
CA THR A 4 -6.71 -4.32 -25.77
C THR A 4 -6.44 -5.70 -25.18
N GLN A 5 -5.83 -6.55 -26.00
CA GLN A 5 -5.25 -7.82 -25.60
C GLN A 5 -4.15 -7.52 -24.59
N PHE A 6 -4.45 -7.70 -23.29
CA PHE A 6 -3.42 -7.86 -22.28
C PHE A 6 -2.73 -9.18 -22.56
N ALA A 7 -1.67 -9.14 -23.36
CA ALA A 7 -0.77 -10.27 -23.52
C ALA A 7 -0.27 -10.66 -22.13
N GLU A 8 -0.52 -11.91 -21.72
CA GLU A 8 0.14 -12.51 -20.55
C GLU A 8 1.64 -12.55 -20.84
N SER A 9 2.35 -11.51 -20.39
CA SER A 9 3.80 -11.43 -20.53
C SER A 9 4.48 -12.35 -19.51
N THR A 10 5.26 -13.30 -20.03
CA THR A 10 6.63 -13.67 -19.61
C THR A 10 7.06 -13.24 -18.20
N GLU A 11 7.31 -14.24 -17.35
CA GLU A 11 7.97 -14.17 -16.04
C GLU A 11 7.70 -12.90 -15.21
N THR A 12 6.71 -13.02 -14.33
CA THR A 12 6.32 -11.98 -13.39
C THR A 12 7.42 -11.74 -12.34
N THR A 13 8.22 -10.68 -12.51
CA THR A 13 9.33 -10.28 -11.61
C THR A 13 9.00 -9.00 -10.84
N VAL A 14 9.75 -8.70 -9.78
CA VAL A 14 9.61 -7.40 -9.08
C VAL A 14 10.01 -6.27 -10.01
N ALA A 15 11.07 -6.42 -10.79
CA ALA A 15 11.49 -5.41 -11.78
C ALA A 15 10.39 -5.07 -12.80
N ALA A 16 9.64 -6.06 -13.29
CA ALA A 16 8.52 -5.83 -14.19
C ALA A 16 7.36 -5.08 -13.51
N ALA A 17 7.03 -5.44 -12.27
CA ALA A 17 5.98 -4.75 -11.51
C ALA A 17 6.33 -3.28 -11.24
N VAL A 18 7.61 -3.00 -10.95
CA VAL A 18 8.13 -1.64 -10.78
C VAL A 18 8.05 -0.86 -12.09
N ALA A 19 8.43 -1.48 -13.22
CA ALA A 19 8.32 -0.83 -14.52
C ALA A 19 6.86 -0.50 -14.87
N GLU A 20 5.91 -1.39 -14.54
CA GLU A 20 4.47 -1.13 -14.71
C GLU A 20 3.99 0.04 -13.84
N PHE A 21 4.38 0.05 -12.55
CA PHE A 21 4.07 1.15 -11.64
C PHE A 21 4.60 2.48 -12.19
N GLU A 22 5.88 2.54 -12.57
CA GLU A 22 6.52 3.76 -13.08
C GLU A 22 5.91 4.21 -14.42
N ALA A 23 5.51 3.27 -15.29
CA ALA A 23 4.82 3.60 -16.53
C ALA A 23 3.47 4.29 -16.24
N ALA A 24 2.70 3.77 -15.29
CA ALA A 24 1.46 4.41 -14.85
C ALA A 24 1.73 5.77 -14.19
N TRP A 25 2.71 5.85 -13.30
CA TRP A 25 3.10 7.07 -12.59
C TRP A 25 3.42 8.24 -13.54
N ASN A 26 4.08 7.94 -14.65
CA ASN A 26 4.49 8.93 -15.65
C ASN A 26 3.46 9.14 -16.77
N ASP A 27 2.33 8.43 -16.77
CA ASP A 27 1.26 8.61 -17.76
C ASP A 27 0.44 9.87 -17.42
N PRO A 28 0.38 10.89 -18.29
CA PRO A 28 -0.31 12.15 -18.02
C PRO A 28 -1.84 12.02 -17.91
N ARG A 29 -2.41 10.84 -18.20
CA ARG A 29 -3.85 10.57 -18.06
C ARG A 29 -4.22 10.08 -16.66
N THR A 30 -3.26 9.54 -15.92
CA THR A 30 -3.48 9.03 -14.57
C THR A 30 -3.35 10.13 -13.53
N THR A 31 -3.78 9.85 -12.29
CA THR A 31 -3.59 10.77 -11.16
C THR A 31 -2.52 10.23 -10.23
N SER A 32 -1.30 10.78 -10.34
CA SER A 32 -0.15 10.42 -9.50
C SER A 32 -0.08 11.30 -8.24
N ILE A 33 0.17 10.68 -7.09
CA ILE A 33 0.11 11.31 -5.77
C ILE A 33 1.27 10.78 -4.94
N GLU A 34 2.15 11.68 -4.51
CA GLU A 34 3.21 11.40 -3.55
C GLU A 34 2.84 12.01 -2.21
N LEU A 35 2.77 11.19 -1.17
CA LEU A 35 2.55 11.71 0.18
C LEU A 35 3.88 12.18 0.78
N PRO A 36 3.86 13.22 1.64
CA PRO A 36 5.07 13.65 2.34
C PRO A 36 5.73 12.49 3.09
N PRO A 37 7.06 12.32 2.97
CA PRO A 37 7.79 11.32 3.74
C PRO A 37 7.57 11.50 5.24
N VAL A 38 7.31 10.41 5.96
CA VAL A 38 7.11 10.42 7.41
C VAL A 38 8.38 9.91 8.11
N ASP A 39 9.12 10.81 8.74
CA ASP A 39 10.16 10.45 9.71
C ASP A 39 9.49 9.85 10.95
N VAL A 40 9.57 8.52 11.08
CA VAL A 40 8.79 7.76 12.06
C VAL A 40 9.19 8.15 13.48
N ASN A 41 10.50 8.19 13.77
CA ASN A 41 10.99 8.44 15.11
C ASN A 41 10.81 9.90 15.53
N ARG A 42 10.96 10.85 14.60
CA ARG A 42 10.64 12.26 14.89
C ARG A 42 9.16 12.45 15.17
N THR A 43 8.31 11.88 14.32
CA THR A 43 6.85 11.98 14.50
C THR A 43 6.41 11.37 15.82
N LEU A 44 6.96 10.20 16.20
CA LEU A 44 6.75 9.60 17.52
C LEU A 44 7.12 10.55 18.65
N ALA A 45 8.33 11.11 18.62
CA ALA A 45 8.83 11.97 19.68
C ALA A 45 8.02 13.28 19.84
N GLU A 46 7.59 13.85 18.72
CA GLU A 46 6.88 15.14 18.69
C GLU A 46 5.39 15.01 19.04
N ARG A 47 4.73 13.97 18.52
CA ARG A 47 3.26 13.87 18.50
C ARG A 47 2.67 12.88 19.48
N TYR A 48 3.49 12.04 20.11
CA TYR A 48 3.01 10.96 20.96
C TYR A 48 3.68 10.95 22.33
N GLU A 49 2.90 10.53 23.32
CA GLU A 49 3.41 9.89 24.52
C GLU A 49 3.43 8.38 24.27
N VAL A 50 4.56 7.73 24.57
CA VAL A 50 4.80 6.32 24.27
C VAL A 50 5.27 5.59 25.52
N ASP A 51 4.65 4.44 25.82
CA ASP A 51 4.98 3.60 26.98
C ASP A 51 5.05 2.12 26.58
N PRO A 52 6.22 1.45 26.71
CA PRO A 52 7.50 2.02 27.14
C PRO A 52 8.10 3.00 26.11
N PRO A 53 9.07 3.86 26.50
CA PRO A 53 9.86 4.65 25.57
C PRO A 53 10.38 3.80 24.41
N THR A 54 9.92 4.09 23.20
CA THR A 54 10.18 3.27 22.02
C THR A 54 10.70 4.11 20.87
N ARG A 55 11.71 3.60 20.17
CA ARG A 55 12.13 4.05 18.84
C ARG A 55 11.99 2.87 17.88
N MET A 56 11.44 3.13 16.70
CA MET A 56 11.34 2.13 15.65
C MET A 56 12.63 2.07 14.86
N THR A 57 13.04 0.87 14.47
CA THR A 57 14.11 0.66 13.51
C THR A 57 13.58 0.54 12.08
N GLY A 58 14.44 0.73 11.08
CA GLY A 58 14.10 0.48 9.67
C GLY A 58 13.61 -0.93 9.41
N ALA A 59 14.19 -1.94 10.06
CA ALA A 59 13.71 -3.32 10.00
C ALA A 59 12.31 -3.50 10.59
N GLN A 60 11.96 -2.78 11.66
CA GLN A 60 10.61 -2.84 12.24
C GLN A 60 9.57 -2.14 11.35
N VAL A 61 9.91 -0.99 10.77
CA VAL A 61 9.04 -0.33 9.78
C VAL A 61 8.85 -1.24 8.56
N TRP A 62 9.91 -1.92 8.12
CA TRP A 62 9.84 -2.88 7.01
C TRP A 62 9.01 -4.12 7.34
N ASP A 63 9.20 -4.72 8.52
CA ASP A 63 8.38 -5.84 8.99
C ASP A 63 6.90 -5.46 9.04
N MET A 64 6.58 -4.27 9.52
CA MET A 64 5.22 -3.74 9.47
C MET A 64 4.69 -3.67 8.02
N GLU A 65 5.45 -3.10 7.08
CA GLU A 65 5.01 -2.97 5.68
C GLU A 65 4.69 -4.33 5.06
N VAL A 66 5.55 -5.33 5.29
CA VAL A 66 5.36 -6.69 4.78
C VAL A 66 4.12 -7.35 5.42
N ARG A 67 3.91 -7.17 6.74
CA ARG A 67 2.73 -7.72 7.44
C ARG A 67 1.44 -7.07 6.96
N LYS A 68 1.41 -5.75 6.80
CA LYS A 68 0.27 -5.00 6.26
C LYS A 68 -0.05 -5.40 4.83
N ALA A 69 0.98 -5.64 4.01
CA ALA A 69 0.80 -6.10 2.64
C ALA A 69 0.08 -7.45 2.58
N TRP A 70 0.40 -8.36 3.52
CA TRP A 70 -0.18 -9.68 3.62
C TRP A 70 -1.57 -9.70 4.30
N ASP A 71 -1.73 -9.04 5.44
CA ASP A 71 -2.95 -9.02 6.23
C ASP A 71 -3.46 -7.58 6.41
N PRO A 72 -4.07 -6.98 5.38
CA PRO A 72 -4.54 -5.60 5.48
C PRO A 72 -5.65 -5.45 6.54
N LEU A 73 -6.44 -6.49 6.82
CA LEU A 73 -7.53 -6.39 7.79
C LEU A 73 -6.99 -6.11 9.20
N ALA A 74 -5.86 -6.73 9.57
CA ALA A 74 -5.22 -6.48 10.86
C ALA A 74 -4.62 -5.07 11.00
N TYR A 75 -4.11 -4.48 9.92
CA TYR A 75 -3.28 -3.27 9.97
C TYR A 75 -3.96 -2.00 9.44
N ILE A 76 -5.01 -2.13 8.62
CA ILE A 76 -5.80 -1.02 8.11
C ILE A 76 -7.32 -1.29 8.21
N PRO A 77 -7.86 -1.69 9.38
CA PRO A 77 -9.29 -2.03 9.54
C PRO A 77 -10.24 -0.83 9.30
N TYR A 78 -9.72 0.39 9.33
CA TYR A 78 -10.46 1.59 8.98
C TYR A 78 -10.63 1.77 7.46
N VAL A 79 -9.82 1.07 6.65
CA VAL A 79 -9.95 1.00 5.18
C VAL A 79 -10.64 -0.31 4.78
N VAL A 80 -10.17 -1.43 5.32
CA VAL A 80 -10.53 -2.78 4.91
C VAL A 80 -11.51 -3.43 5.88
N SER A 81 -12.62 -3.96 5.37
CA SER A 81 -13.59 -4.72 6.18
C SER A 81 -13.49 -6.24 6.02
N GLU A 82 -12.95 -6.70 4.89
CA GLU A 82 -12.67 -8.11 4.59
C GLU A 82 -11.38 -8.17 3.76
N GLY A 83 -10.53 -9.16 3.97
CA GLY A 83 -9.28 -9.28 3.22
C GLY A 83 -8.71 -10.69 3.27
N GLU A 84 -8.15 -11.12 2.14
CA GLU A 84 -7.47 -12.40 1.99
C GLU A 84 -6.28 -12.25 1.02
N SER A 85 -5.17 -12.91 1.36
CA SER A 85 -3.99 -13.01 0.50
C SER A 85 -3.66 -14.48 0.22
N TRP A 86 -3.26 -14.79 -1.01
CA TRP A 86 -2.97 -16.17 -1.45
C TRP A 86 -1.90 -16.21 -2.54
N ALA A 87 -1.62 -17.41 -3.06
CA ALA A 87 -0.73 -17.65 -4.20
C ALA A 87 0.68 -17.04 -4.04
N THR A 88 1.29 -17.21 -2.87
CA THR A 88 2.66 -16.76 -2.62
C THR A 88 3.65 -17.45 -3.53
N THR A 89 4.48 -16.67 -4.21
CA THR A 89 5.57 -17.14 -5.07
C THR A 89 6.85 -16.42 -4.67
N ASP A 90 7.90 -17.15 -4.31
CA ASP A 90 9.22 -16.56 -4.15
C ASP A 90 9.81 -16.25 -5.53
N LEU A 91 10.37 -15.05 -5.68
CA LEU A 91 11.00 -14.55 -6.90
C LEU A 91 12.51 -14.38 -6.66
N PRO A 92 13.36 -14.39 -7.70
CA PRO A 92 14.79 -14.14 -7.53
C PRO A 92 15.12 -12.80 -6.85
N ASP A 93 14.27 -11.80 -7.07
CA ASP A 93 14.42 -10.41 -6.61
C ASP A 93 13.41 -10.03 -5.50
N GLY A 94 12.63 -10.98 -4.98
CA GLY A 94 11.64 -10.69 -3.95
C GLY A 94 10.58 -11.76 -3.77
N ARG A 95 9.34 -11.33 -3.54
CA ARG A 95 8.19 -12.21 -3.38
C ARG A 95 6.97 -11.61 -4.05
N ARG A 96 6.08 -12.46 -4.55
CA ARG A 96 4.77 -12.10 -5.05
C ARG A 96 3.67 -12.79 -4.26
N HIS A 97 2.54 -12.12 -4.08
CA HIS A 97 1.28 -12.74 -3.68
C HIS A 97 0.10 -12.00 -4.30
N LEU A 98 -1.07 -12.64 -4.31
CA LEU A 98 -2.33 -12.05 -4.73
C LEU A 98 -3.15 -11.65 -3.52
N ARG A 99 -3.93 -10.58 -3.64
CA ARG A 99 -4.78 -10.07 -2.57
C ARG A 99 -6.14 -9.63 -3.08
N SER A 100 -7.18 -9.93 -2.30
CA SER A 100 -8.54 -9.42 -2.47
C SER A 100 -8.98 -8.79 -1.17
N SER A 101 -9.60 -7.62 -1.23
CA SER A 101 -10.13 -6.95 -0.04
C SER A 101 -11.35 -6.10 -0.36
N ILE A 102 -12.27 -6.00 0.61
CA ILE A 102 -13.37 -5.04 0.57
C ILE A 102 -12.88 -3.75 1.23
N GLN A 103 -12.67 -2.73 0.40
CA GLN A 103 -12.09 -1.45 0.83
C GLN A 103 -13.13 -0.34 0.74
N ARG A 104 -13.01 0.67 1.60
CA ARG A 104 -13.71 1.95 1.41
C ARG A 104 -13.06 2.71 0.24
N ALA A 105 -13.87 3.37 -0.58
CA ALA A 105 -13.40 4.23 -1.64
C ALA A 105 -12.58 5.40 -1.09
N TRP A 106 -11.66 5.94 -1.88
CA TRP A 106 -10.88 7.11 -1.46
C TRP A 106 -11.75 8.38 -1.32
N LEU A 107 -12.73 8.57 -2.21
CA LEU A 107 -13.52 9.81 -2.31
C LEU A 107 -14.97 9.69 -1.79
N SER A 108 -15.37 8.52 -1.28
CA SER A 108 -16.73 8.28 -0.79
C SER A 108 -16.74 7.23 0.32
N GLU A 109 -17.87 7.05 0.99
CA GLU A 109 -18.06 6.00 2.00
C GLU A 109 -18.45 4.64 1.39
N GLU A 110 -18.57 4.56 0.06
CA GLU A 110 -18.87 3.31 -0.63
C GLU A 110 -17.76 2.28 -0.43
N ARG A 111 -18.14 1.01 -0.36
CA ARG A 111 -17.20 -0.11 -0.24
C ARG A 111 -17.36 -1.07 -1.39
N GLY A 112 -16.24 -1.64 -1.84
CA GLY A 112 -16.24 -2.67 -2.86
C GLY A 112 -14.92 -3.41 -2.94
N ARG A 113 -14.91 -4.47 -3.74
CA ARG A 113 -13.77 -5.35 -3.91
C ARG A 113 -12.65 -4.68 -4.71
N VAL A 114 -11.47 -4.68 -4.12
CA VAL A 114 -10.20 -4.35 -4.75
C VAL A 114 -9.39 -5.64 -4.87
N LEU A 115 -8.79 -5.83 -6.04
CA LEU A 115 -7.91 -6.96 -6.35
C LEU A 115 -6.51 -6.43 -6.66
N GLU A 116 -5.48 -7.01 -6.03
CA GLU A 116 -4.11 -6.55 -6.17
C GLU A 116 -3.15 -7.71 -6.42
N ASP A 117 -2.22 -7.49 -7.34
CA ASP A 117 -1.02 -8.30 -7.52
C ASP A 117 0.14 -7.60 -6.80
N VAL A 118 0.66 -8.24 -5.76
CA VAL A 118 1.53 -7.60 -4.77
C VAL A 118 2.94 -8.15 -4.86
N PHE A 119 3.92 -7.25 -4.92
CA PHE A 119 5.34 -7.56 -5.08
C PHE A 119 6.14 -6.94 -3.95
N THR A 120 6.91 -7.74 -3.25
CA THR A 120 7.79 -7.32 -2.17
C THR A 120 9.24 -7.35 -2.65
N ASP A 121 9.85 -6.17 -2.80
CA ASP A 121 11.26 -5.97 -3.11
C ASP A 121 12.07 -5.92 -1.81
N LEU A 122 12.78 -7.00 -1.51
CA LEU A 122 13.53 -7.12 -0.26
C LEU A 122 14.78 -6.22 -0.25
N ALA A 123 15.38 -5.98 -1.42
CA ALA A 123 16.62 -5.21 -1.53
C ALA A 123 16.35 -3.72 -1.37
N ALA A 124 15.30 -3.21 -2.03
CA ALA A 124 14.89 -1.81 -1.94
C ALA A 124 13.93 -1.51 -0.78
N ARG A 125 13.55 -2.52 0.02
CA ARG A 125 12.55 -2.41 1.11
C ARG A 125 11.29 -1.67 0.66
N ARG A 126 10.69 -2.14 -0.44
CA ARG A 126 9.42 -1.61 -0.97
C ARG A 126 8.42 -2.70 -1.34
N VAL A 127 7.15 -2.36 -1.27
CA VAL A 127 6.04 -3.20 -1.69
C VAL A 127 5.27 -2.46 -2.79
N ILE A 128 5.09 -3.12 -3.93
CA ILE A 128 4.29 -2.63 -5.06
C ILE A 128 2.96 -3.37 -5.06
N PHE A 129 1.87 -2.64 -5.06
CA PHE A 129 0.51 -3.16 -5.21
C PHE A 129 -0.01 -2.72 -6.57
N LEU A 130 -0.26 -3.67 -7.46
CA LEU A 130 -0.83 -3.40 -8.77
C LEU A 130 -2.31 -3.79 -8.76
N GLY A 131 -3.20 -2.80 -8.76
CA GLY A 131 -4.63 -3.01 -8.92
C GLY A 131 -4.96 -3.75 -10.23
N ARG A 132 -5.74 -4.82 -10.13
CA ARG A 132 -6.15 -5.67 -11.26
C ARG A 132 -7.68 -5.64 -11.41
N PRO A 133 -8.21 -5.63 -12.64
CA PRO A 133 -9.66 -5.74 -12.86
C PRO A 133 -10.17 -7.15 -12.56
N ARG A 134 -9.30 -8.16 -12.66
CA ARG A 134 -9.62 -9.57 -12.42
C ARG A 134 -8.41 -10.31 -11.88
N LEU A 135 -8.65 -11.33 -11.06
CA LEU A 135 -7.65 -12.29 -10.59
C LEU A 135 -8.25 -13.69 -10.53
N THR A 136 -7.40 -14.71 -10.57
CA THR A 136 -7.78 -16.07 -10.16
C THR A 136 -7.77 -16.14 -8.64
N GLY A 137 -8.92 -16.46 -8.06
CA GLY A 137 -9.11 -16.61 -6.62
C GLY A 137 -8.42 -17.86 -6.06
N PRO A 138 -8.40 -18.00 -4.72
CA PRO A 138 -7.70 -19.09 -4.02
C PRO A 138 -8.24 -20.49 -4.37
N HIS A 139 -9.47 -20.60 -4.89
CA HIS A 139 -10.09 -21.87 -5.29
C HIS A 139 -10.22 -22.02 -6.81
N GLY A 140 -9.50 -21.20 -7.58
CA GLY A 140 -9.47 -21.24 -9.04
C GLY A 140 -10.62 -20.50 -9.73
N GLU A 141 -11.53 -19.89 -8.96
CA GLU A 141 -12.60 -19.04 -9.46
C GLU A 141 -12.05 -17.73 -10.05
N THR A 142 -12.81 -17.10 -10.95
CA THR A 142 -12.49 -15.74 -11.41
C THR A 142 -13.10 -14.71 -10.47
N LEU A 143 -12.25 -13.87 -9.88
CA LEU A 143 -12.66 -12.71 -9.10
C LEU A 143 -12.64 -11.47 -10.01
N LEU A 144 -13.61 -10.59 -9.82
CA LEU A 144 -13.69 -9.27 -10.48
C LEU A 144 -13.59 -8.17 -9.43
N ALA A 145 -12.88 -7.10 -9.75
CA ALA A 145 -12.90 -5.88 -8.96
C ALA A 145 -14.23 -5.13 -9.19
N ASP A 146 -14.75 -4.51 -8.14
CA ASP A 146 -15.98 -3.73 -8.25
C ASP A 146 -15.71 -2.36 -8.90
N PRO A 147 -16.60 -1.83 -9.74
CA PRO A 147 -16.38 -0.58 -10.47
C PRO A 147 -16.67 0.70 -9.64
N TYR A 148 -16.75 0.59 -8.31
CA TYR A 148 -17.12 1.68 -7.40
C TYR A 148 -16.04 2.76 -7.26
N GLN A 149 -14.80 2.44 -7.62
CA GLN A 149 -13.71 3.40 -7.79
C GLN A 149 -12.76 2.93 -8.89
N PRO A 150 -11.96 3.82 -9.49
CA PRO A 150 -10.92 3.44 -10.43
C PRO A 150 -9.93 2.45 -9.82
N LEU A 151 -9.34 1.61 -10.66
CA LEU A 151 -8.16 0.84 -10.27
C LEU A 151 -7.03 1.78 -9.89
N PHE A 152 -6.14 1.31 -9.03
CA PHE A 152 -4.99 2.10 -8.60
C PHE A 152 -3.77 1.21 -8.37
N HIS A 153 -2.60 1.84 -8.36
CA HIS A 153 -1.35 1.24 -7.96
C HIS A 153 -0.82 1.95 -6.73
N VAL A 154 -0.12 1.23 -5.86
CA VAL A 154 0.49 1.78 -4.66
C VAL A 154 1.93 1.28 -4.54
N GLU A 155 2.83 2.18 -4.17
CA GLU A 155 4.14 1.81 -3.64
C GLU A 155 4.23 2.27 -2.19
N HIS A 156 4.62 1.34 -1.32
CA HIS A 156 5.06 1.62 0.05
C HIS A 156 6.53 1.27 0.16
N ALA A 157 7.35 2.17 0.70
CA ALA A 157 8.78 1.91 0.88
C ALA A 157 9.31 2.42 2.22
N VAL A 158 10.42 1.83 2.65
CA VAL A 158 11.17 2.27 3.84
C VAL A 158 12.48 2.91 3.39
N GLY A 159 12.53 4.24 3.50
CA GLY A 159 13.73 5.02 3.32
C GLY A 159 14.43 5.33 4.65
N GLY A 160 15.40 6.24 4.59
CA GLY A 160 16.16 6.67 5.77
C GLY A 160 17.20 5.65 6.21
N THR A 161 17.62 5.75 7.48
CA THR A 161 18.58 4.82 8.07
C THR A 161 17.87 3.82 8.98
N GLU A 162 18.60 2.83 9.49
CA GLU A 162 18.03 1.88 10.45
C GLU A 162 17.56 2.57 11.74
N ASP A 163 18.21 3.65 12.19
CA ASP A 163 17.85 4.37 13.42
C ASP A 163 16.93 5.59 13.17
N GLU A 164 16.82 6.03 11.91
CA GLU A 164 15.98 7.14 11.47
C GLU A 164 15.17 6.71 10.23
N PRO A 165 14.22 5.78 10.40
CA PRO A 165 13.48 5.23 9.28
C PRO A 165 12.40 6.21 8.81
N VAL A 166 12.24 6.26 7.48
CA VAL A 166 11.28 7.12 6.80
C VAL A 166 10.26 6.24 6.07
N ASN A 167 8.98 6.44 6.34
CA ASN A 167 7.91 5.81 5.57
C ASN A 167 7.61 6.63 4.32
N LEU A 168 7.61 5.97 3.16
CA LEU A 168 7.40 6.56 1.84
C LEU A 168 6.16 5.96 1.20
N TRP A 169 5.35 6.79 0.53
CA TRP A 169 4.11 6.34 -0.08
C TRP A 169 3.81 7.10 -1.38
N ARG A 170 3.70 6.33 -2.47
CA ARG A 170 3.27 6.80 -3.79
C ARG A 170 2.01 6.06 -4.23
N ILE A 171 1.09 6.76 -4.89
CA ILE A 171 -0.18 6.23 -5.39
C ILE A 171 -0.38 6.70 -6.82
N VAL A 172 -0.83 5.80 -7.68
CA VAL A 172 -1.33 6.15 -9.02
C VAL A 172 -2.77 5.69 -9.13
N VAL A 173 -3.70 6.62 -9.32
CA VAL A 173 -5.09 6.26 -9.64
C VAL A 173 -5.22 6.19 -11.15
N LEU A 174 -5.64 5.04 -11.68
CA LEU A 174 -5.77 4.77 -13.11
C LEU A 174 -7.05 5.41 -13.68
N THR A 175 -7.04 6.73 -13.73
CA THR A 175 -8.10 7.55 -14.34
C THR A 175 -7.86 7.75 -15.85
N GLU A 176 -8.89 8.21 -16.57
CA GLU A 176 -8.75 8.61 -17.99
C GLU A 176 -8.26 10.06 -18.15
N SER A 177 -8.33 10.85 -17.07
CA SER A 177 -7.78 12.19 -16.96
C SER A 177 -7.44 12.47 -15.49
N VAL A 178 -6.53 13.42 -15.25
CA VAL A 178 -6.14 13.83 -13.89
C VAL A 178 -7.36 14.31 -13.10
N ASP A 179 -7.57 13.74 -11.91
CA ASP A 179 -8.64 14.13 -11.00
C ASP A 179 -8.07 14.70 -9.69
N ALA A 180 -8.07 16.04 -9.61
CA ALA A 180 -7.53 16.78 -8.47
C ALA A 180 -8.20 16.46 -7.12
N ARG A 181 -9.38 15.82 -7.11
CA ARG A 181 -10.07 15.44 -5.87
C ARG A 181 -9.28 14.40 -5.09
N TYR A 182 -8.62 13.46 -5.75
CA TYR A 182 -7.77 12.47 -5.07
C TYR A 182 -6.58 13.16 -4.38
N ALA A 183 -5.85 14.03 -5.09
CA ALA A 183 -4.73 14.76 -4.50
C ALA A 183 -5.17 15.59 -3.28
N ALA A 184 -6.32 16.25 -3.37
CA ALA A 184 -6.89 17.00 -2.25
C ALA A 184 -7.25 16.11 -1.06
N GLU A 185 -7.76 14.89 -1.29
CA GLU A 185 -8.11 13.97 -0.22
C GLU A 185 -6.87 13.45 0.53
N PHE A 186 -5.83 13.03 -0.20
CA PHE A 186 -4.58 12.59 0.43
C PHE A 186 -3.84 13.74 1.13
N ALA A 187 -3.97 14.98 0.65
CA ALA A 187 -3.42 16.15 1.33
C ALA A 187 -4.06 16.38 2.71
N LYS A 188 -5.36 16.08 2.89
CA LYS A 188 -6.01 16.16 4.22
C LYS A 188 -5.43 15.13 5.18
N ALA A 189 -5.19 13.91 4.71
CA ALA A 189 -4.58 12.86 5.52
C ALA A 189 -3.16 13.23 5.95
N ALA A 190 -2.36 13.79 5.03
CA ALA A 190 -1.00 14.26 5.33
C ALA A 190 -0.98 15.43 6.32
N ALA A 191 -1.95 16.34 6.25
CA ALA A 191 -2.04 17.51 7.13
C ALA A 191 -2.25 17.16 8.61
N ALA A 192 -2.72 15.95 8.93
CA ALA A 192 -2.84 15.48 10.31
C ALA A 192 -1.47 15.41 11.02
N GLY A 193 -0.38 15.22 10.27
CA GLY A 193 0.99 15.20 10.79
C GLY A 193 1.27 14.10 11.83
N SER A 194 0.36 13.13 11.95
CA SER A 194 0.47 11.96 12.81
C SER A 194 1.16 10.82 12.06
N LEU A 195 1.55 9.77 12.77
CA LEU A 195 1.91 8.52 12.10
C LEU A 195 0.72 8.02 11.26
N PRO A 196 0.98 7.37 10.12
CA PRO A 196 -0.01 6.54 9.45
C PRO A 196 -0.59 5.52 10.42
N GLY A 197 -1.92 5.32 10.40
CA GLY A 197 -2.60 4.48 11.39
C GLY A 197 -2.10 3.02 11.44
N PHE A 198 -1.56 2.49 10.34
CA PHE A 198 -0.98 1.14 10.32
C PHE A 198 0.29 1.02 11.18
N LEU A 199 1.08 2.11 11.32
CA LEU A 199 2.25 2.13 12.20
C LEU A 199 1.83 2.21 13.66
N GLU A 200 0.79 2.99 13.96
CA GLU A 200 0.20 3.03 15.31
C GLU A 200 -0.31 1.65 15.74
N ILE A 201 -0.99 0.95 14.82
CA ILE A 201 -1.49 -0.41 15.06
C ILE A 201 -0.33 -1.38 15.30
N TYR A 202 0.72 -1.35 14.47
CA TYR A 202 1.87 -2.24 14.64
C TYR A 202 2.60 -2.01 15.97
N LEU A 203 2.85 -0.75 16.34
CA LEU A 203 3.43 -0.40 17.63
C LEU A 203 2.62 -0.96 18.79
N ALA A 204 1.29 -0.79 18.77
CA ALA A 204 0.43 -1.28 19.84
C ALA A 204 0.29 -2.81 19.86
N ARG A 205 0.04 -3.41 18.71
CA ARG A 205 -0.28 -4.82 18.56
C ARG A 205 0.95 -5.71 18.64
N ASP A 206 1.98 -5.38 17.87
CA ASP A 206 3.13 -6.27 17.64
C ASP A 206 4.31 -5.92 18.55
N LEU A 207 4.46 -4.63 18.91
CA LEU A 207 5.52 -4.18 19.83
C LEU A 207 5.03 -3.95 21.27
N GLY A 208 3.73 -4.06 21.53
CA GLY A 208 3.15 -3.90 22.87
C GLY A 208 3.25 -2.48 23.43
N VAL A 209 3.35 -1.46 22.56
CA VAL A 209 3.54 -0.06 22.94
C VAL A 209 2.21 0.65 23.08
N THR A 210 1.96 1.26 24.23
CA THR A 210 0.82 2.17 24.39
C THR A 210 1.17 3.52 23.79
N LEU A 211 0.33 3.98 22.85
CA LEU A 211 0.44 5.29 22.20
C LEU A 211 -0.68 6.21 22.66
N ARG A 212 -0.35 7.46 23.01
CA ARG A 212 -1.32 8.54 23.23
C ARG A 212 -0.90 9.76 22.41
N ARG A 213 -1.79 10.23 21.54
CA ARG A 213 -1.55 11.46 20.77
C ARG A 213 -1.60 12.67 21.71
N ARG A 214 -0.68 13.62 21.49
CA ARG A 214 -0.63 14.91 22.21
C ARG A 214 -1.57 15.95 21.60
#